data_AF-A0A2E7S6I2-F1
#
_entry.id   AF-A0A2E7S6I2-F1
#
_cell.length_a   1.000
_cell.length_b   1.000
_cell.length_c   1.000
_cell.angle_alpha   90.00
_cell.angle_beta   90.00
_cell.angle_gamma   90.00
#
_symmetry.space_group_name_H-M   'P 1'
#
loop_
_entity.id
_entity.type
_entity.pdbx_description
1 polymer ?
#
loop_
_entity_poly.entity_id
_entity_poly.type
_entity_poly.pdbx_seq_one_letter_code
_entity_poly.pdbx_strand_id
1 'polypeptide(L)'
;MYALPDVDEVVAVAKELGIHINPDEAVKYQKYLIEQIKQLDDFVQSRLEEPKPPMFSAARKPGYRPTPEEDPLNAWMWKCRIEGHGEGLLAGKTVSYKDHIAVAGIPMSFGSFALEG
;
A
#
# COMPACT_ATOMS: atom_id res chain seq x y z
N MET A 1 1.93 15.66 -0.75
CA MET A 1 2.96 16.66 -1.02
C MET A 1 4.28 16.01 -0.72
N TYR A 2 5.04 15.75 -1.77
CA TYR A 2 6.34 15.12 -1.68
C TYR A 2 7.36 16.10 -1.08
N ALA A 3 8.37 15.57 -0.38
CA ALA A 3 9.48 16.37 0.09
C ALA A 3 10.30 16.88 -1.10
N LEU A 4 10.64 18.18 -1.08
CA LEU A 4 11.51 18.77 -2.09
C LEU A 4 12.96 18.59 -1.67
N PRO A 5 13.85 18.09 -2.54
CA PRO A 5 15.21 17.83 -2.17
C PRO A 5 16.01 19.12 -2.01
N ASP A 6 16.92 19.16 -1.03
CA ASP A 6 17.96 20.17 -0.98
C ASP A 6 19.11 19.86 -1.96
N VAL A 7 20.07 20.78 -2.08
CA VAL A 7 21.19 20.61 -3.02
C VAL A 7 22.10 19.46 -2.59
N ASP A 8 22.27 19.25 -1.29
CA ASP A 8 23.16 18.21 -0.75
C ASP A 8 22.56 16.82 -1.00
N GLU A 9 21.24 16.68 -0.89
CA GLU A 9 20.49 15.47 -1.27
C GLU A 9 20.63 15.16 -2.76
N VAL A 10 20.56 16.18 -3.64
CA VAL A 10 20.79 16.01 -5.08
C VAL A 10 22.22 15.51 -5.36
N VAL A 11 23.23 16.07 -4.68
CA VAL A 11 24.63 15.62 -4.82
C VAL A 11 24.81 14.20 -4.29
N ALA A 12 24.20 13.86 -3.16
CA ALA A 12 24.30 12.54 -2.55
C ALA A 12 23.74 11.45 -3.47
N VAL A 13 22.55 11.66 -4.03
CA VAL A 13 21.91 10.72 -4.96
C VAL A 13 22.66 10.64 -6.28
N ALA A 14 23.13 11.76 -6.84
CA ALA A 14 23.93 11.76 -8.06
C ALA A 14 25.18 10.88 -7.88
N LYS A 15 25.86 11.00 -6.74
CA LYS A 15 27.01 10.16 -6.39
C LYS A 15 26.65 8.67 -6.27
N GLU A 16 25.53 8.34 -5.62
CA GLU A 16 25.04 6.95 -5.51
C GLU A 16 24.77 6.32 -6.88
N LEU A 17 24.24 7.12 -7.81
CA LEU A 17 23.96 6.71 -9.18
C LEU A 17 25.18 6.72 -10.11
N GLY A 18 26.37 7.12 -9.62
CA GLY A 18 27.58 7.25 -10.42
C GLY A 18 27.56 8.44 -11.40
N ILE A 19 26.68 9.41 -11.16
CA ILE A 19 26.56 10.65 -11.93
C ILE A 19 27.44 11.72 -11.28
N HIS A 20 28.45 12.19 -12.01
CA HIS A 20 29.30 13.27 -11.56
C HIS A 20 28.69 14.62 -11.95
N ILE A 21 28.29 15.40 -10.95
CA ILE A 21 27.80 16.76 -11.12
C ILE A 21 28.67 17.72 -10.30
N ASN A 22 28.92 18.91 -10.85
CA ASN A 22 29.55 19.99 -10.12
C ASN A 22 28.50 20.78 -9.29
N PRO A 23 28.93 21.66 -8.37
CA PRO A 23 28.00 22.42 -7.52
C PRO A 23 26.98 23.27 -8.29
N ASP A 24 27.37 23.88 -9.40
CA ASP A 24 26.47 24.72 -10.21
C ASP A 24 25.42 23.87 -10.94
N GLU A 25 25.83 22.69 -11.40
CA GLU A 25 24.92 21.68 -11.96
C GLU A 25 23.94 21.18 -10.91
N ALA A 26 24.38 20.92 -9.68
CA ALA A 26 23.51 20.48 -8.59
C ALA A 26 22.39 21.48 -8.30
N VAL A 27 22.72 22.78 -8.22
CA VAL A 27 21.73 23.86 -8.05
C VAL A 27 20.75 23.91 -9.24
N LYS A 28 21.24 23.67 -10.46
CA LYS A 28 20.40 23.65 -11.66
C LYS A 28 19.45 22.45 -11.69
N TYR A 29 19.96 21.25 -11.40
CA TYR A 29 19.16 20.03 -11.34
C TYR A 29 18.13 20.10 -10.23
N GLN A 30 18.47 20.64 -9.06
CA GLN A 30 17.51 20.85 -7.97
C GLN A 30 16.29 21.65 -8.44
N LYS A 31 16.49 22.74 -9.20
CA LYS A 31 15.38 23.55 -9.73
C LYS A 31 14.45 22.73 -10.63
N TYR A 32 15.02 21.95 -11.55
CA TYR A 32 14.21 21.10 -12.44
C TYR A 32 13.49 19.97 -11.70
N LEU A 33 14.13 19.39 -10.69
CA LEU A 33 13.51 18.35 -9.85
C LEU A 33 12.36 18.92 -9.04
N ILE A 34 12.52 20.11 -8.46
CA ILE A 34 11.45 20.80 -7.73
C ILE A 34 10.24 21.05 -8.64
N GLU A 35 10.47 21.50 -9.88
CA GLU A 35 9.39 21.72 -10.85
C GLU A 35 8.67 20.41 -11.20
N GLN A 36 9.42 19.34 -11.50
CA GLN A 36 8.86 18.04 -11.84
C GLN A 36 8.08 17.41 -10.67
N ILE A 37 8.61 17.50 -9.45
CA ILE A 37 7.95 16.99 -8.24
C ILE A 37 6.64 17.75 -7.99
N LYS A 38 6.62 19.07 -8.20
CA LYS A 38 5.37 19.85 -8.10
C LYS A 38 4.33 19.43 -9.13
N GLN A 39 4.73 19.23 -10.39
CA GLN A 39 3.83 18.74 -11.42
C GLN A 39 3.27 17.34 -11.09
N LEU A 40 4.10 16.45 -10.53
CA LEU A 40 3.66 15.15 -10.05
C LEU A 40 2.67 15.27 -8.88
N ASP A 41 2.96 16.14 -7.91
CA ASP A 41 2.06 16.42 -6.78
C ASP A 41 0.70 16.93 -7.29
N ASP A 42 0.69 17.90 -8.20
CA ASP A 42 -0.54 18.44 -8.81
C ASP A 42 -1.34 17.33 -9.51
N PHE A 43 -0.65 16.44 -10.25
CA PHE A 43 -1.27 15.29 -10.90
C PHE A 43 -1.88 14.32 -9.88
N VAL A 44 -1.13 13.90 -8.85
CA VAL A 44 -1.63 12.96 -7.83
C VAL A 44 -2.79 13.57 -7.04
N GLN A 45 -2.76 14.88 -6.77
CA GLN A 45 -3.82 15.59 -6.06
C GLN A 45 -5.04 15.91 -6.95
N SER A 46 -4.95 15.75 -8.27
CA SER A 46 -6.05 16.07 -9.19
C SER A 46 -7.32 15.24 -8.97
N ARG A 47 -7.25 14.14 -8.19
CA ARG A 47 -8.38 13.27 -7.82
C ARG A 47 -9.30 12.97 -9.00
N LEU A 48 -8.70 12.56 -10.12
CA LEU A 48 -9.45 12.11 -11.29
C LEU A 48 -10.48 11.05 -10.86
N GLU A 49 -11.71 11.18 -11.34
CA GLU A 49 -12.76 10.21 -11.02
C GLU A 49 -12.39 8.86 -11.64
N GLU A 50 -11.91 7.95 -10.80
CA GLU A 50 -11.71 6.55 -11.17
C GLU A 50 -12.95 5.73 -10.80
N PRO A 51 -13.45 4.86 -11.72
CA PRO A 51 -14.52 3.96 -11.38
C PRO A 51 -14.06 3.02 -10.27
N LYS A 52 -14.79 2.99 -9.15
CA LYS A 52 -14.51 2.04 -8.08
C LYS A 52 -14.62 0.61 -8.62
N PRO A 53 -13.71 -0.31 -8.23
CA PRO A 53 -13.87 -1.71 -8.57
C PRO A 53 -15.23 -2.20 -8.07
N PRO A 54 -15.92 -3.07 -8.83
CA PRO A 54 -17.22 -3.58 -8.44
C PRO A 54 -17.13 -4.27 -7.07
N MET A 55 -17.93 -3.80 -6.12
CA MET A 55 -18.06 -4.42 -4.80
C MET A 55 -19.16 -5.48 -4.85
N PHE A 56 -18.77 -6.75 -4.89
CA PHE A 56 -19.71 -7.87 -5.00
C PHE A 56 -20.33 -8.31 -3.66
N SER A 57 -19.78 -7.90 -2.51
CA SER A 57 -20.36 -8.20 -1.19
C SER A 57 -20.70 -6.91 -0.44
N ALA A 58 -21.85 -6.90 0.24
CA ALA A 58 -22.25 -5.82 1.13
C ALA A 58 -21.25 -5.64 2.29
N ALA A 59 -21.39 -4.54 3.02
CA ALA A 59 -20.52 -4.06 4.10
C ALA A 59 -19.86 -5.21 4.89
N ARG A 60 -18.55 -5.35 4.70
CA ARG A 60 -17.74 -6.34 5.42
C ARG A 60 -17.56 -5.87 6.84
N LYS A 61 -17.87 -6.73 7.81
CA LYS A 61 -17.49 -6.46 9.20
C LYS A 61 -15.97 -6.56 9.32
N PRO A 62 -15.33 -5.76 10.19
CA PRO A 62 -13.88 -5.72 10.30
C PRO A 62 -13.28 -7.07 10.69
N GLY A 63 -14.05 -8.01 11.24
CA GLY A 63 -13.52 -9.27 11.76
C GLY A 63 -12.87 -9.08 13.12
N TYR A 64 -11.99 -10.00 13.51
CA TYR A 64 -11.29 -9.96 14.80
C TYR A 64 -10.01 -10.82 14.76
N ARG A 65 -9.09 -10.53 15.69
CA ARG A 65 -7.95 -11.42 15.99
C ARG A 65 -8.45 -12.59 16.85
N PRO A 66 -8.26 -13.85 16.44
CA PRO A 66 -8.75 -15.00 17.21
C PRO A 66 -8.08 -15.10 18.57
N THR A 67 -8.79 -15.70 19.53
CA THR A 67 -8.19 -16.04 20.83
C THR A 67 -7.24 -17.23 20.70
N PRO A 68 -6.34 -17.45 21.67
CA PRO A 68 -5.49 -18.64 21.69
C PRO A 68 -6.26 -19.97 21.66
N GLU A 69 -7.48 -20.01 22.20
CA GLU A 69 -8.35 -21.19 22.15
C GLU A 69 -8.91 -21.44 20.74
N GLU A 70 -9.19 -20.38 19.97
CA GLU A 70 -9.66 -20.47 18.59
C GLU A 70 -8.54 -20.73 17.58
N ASP A 71 -7.30 -20.35 17.91
CA ASP A 71 -6.10 -20.53 17.10
C ASP A 71 -4.92 -21.10 17.91
N PRO A 72 -5.01 -22.37 18.35
CA PRO A 72 -3.96 -23.00 19.15
C PRO A 72 -2.66 -23.23 18.39
N LEU A 73 -2.69 -23.12 17.05
CA LEU A 73 -1.53 -23.27 16.18
C LEU A 73 -0.88 -21.93 15.79
N ASN A 74 -1.46 -20.81 16.22
CA ASN A 74 -1.03 -19.46 15.84
C ASN A 74 -0.91 -19.30 14.31
N ALA A 75 -1.87 -19.86 13.56
CA ALA A 75 -1.90 -19.87 12.10
C ALA A 75 -2.74 -18.73 11.50
N TRP A 76 -3.50 -18.00 12.31
CA TRP A 76 -4.42 -16.96 11.89
C TRP A 76 -3.94 -15.58 12.32
N MET A 77 -3.77 -14.68 11.35
CA MET A 77 -3.59 -13.25 11.63
C MET A 77 -4.91 -12.59 12.00
N TRP A 78 -5.97 -12.91 11.25
CA TRP A 78 -7.27 -12.28 11.39
C TRP A 78 -8.37 -13.22 10.88
N LYS A 79 -9.51 -13.25 11.57
CA LYS A 79 -10.70 -14.02 11.15
C LYS A 79 -11.83 -13.05 10.83
N CYS A 80 -12.57 -13.35 9.77
CA CYS A 80 -13.72 -12.54 9.37
C CYS A 80 -14.83 -13.42 8.80
N ARG A 81 -16.01 -12.81 8.62
CA ARG A 81 -17.13 -13.43 7.92
C ARG A 81 -17.53 -12.53 6.76
N ILE A 82 -17.34 -13.04 5.55
CA ILE A 82 -17.74 -12.39 4.31
C ILE A 82 -18.70 -13.35 3.61
N GLU A 83 -19.97 -12.97 3.55
CA GLU A 83 -20.98 -13.78 2.88
C GLU A 83 -20.78 -13.71 1.37
N GLY A 84 -20.72 -14.88 0.74
CA GLY A 84 -20.66 -15.03 -0.72
C GLY A 84 -22.03 -15.34 -1.30
N HIS A 85 -22.05 -15.72 -2.58
CA HIS A 85 -23.24 -16.28 -3.21
C HIS A 85 -23.56 -17.65 -2.60
N GLY A 86 -24.85 -17.94 -2.34
CA GLY A 86 -25.27 -19.16 -1.62
C GLY A 86 -25.15 -20.46 -2.42
N GLU A 87 -24.86 -20.38 -3.71
CA GLU A 87 -24.79 -21.50 -4.64
C GLU A 87 -23.48 -21.50 -5.45
N GLY A 88 -23.06 -22.68 -5.92
CA GLY A 88 -21.86 -22.89 -6.73
C GLY A 88 -20.94 -23.96 -6.17
N LEU A 89 -19.80 -24.19 -6.83
CA LEU A 89 -18.84 -25.25 -6.47
C LEU A 89 -18.25 -25.11 -5.05
N LEU A 90 -18.27 -23.90 -4.49
CA LEU A 90 -17.73 -23.58 -3.17
C LEU A 90 -18.82 -23.39 -2.10
N ALA A 91 -20.09 -23.69 -2.42
CA ALA A 91 -21.18 -23.55 -1.46
C ALA A 91 -20.90 -24.36 -0.18
N GLY A 92 -21.04 -23.71 0.98
CA GLY A 92 -20.79 -24.29 2.30
C GLY A 92 -19.31 -24.51 2.64
N LYS A 93 -18.37 -24.00 1.83
CA LYS A 93 -16.93 -24.06 2.14
C LYS A 93 -16.45 -22.78 2.82
N THR A 94 -15.47 -22.94 3.69
CA THR A 94 -14.68 -21.83 4.24
C THR A 94 -13.30 -21.85 3.60
N VAL A 95 -12.79 -20.67 3.26
CA VAL A 95 -11.45 -20.51 2.70
C VAL A 95 -10.63 -19.55 3.57
N SER A 96 -9.32 -19.75 3.59
CA SER A 96 -8.37 -18.79 4.13
C SER A 96 -7.64 -18.11 2.97
N TYR A 97 -7.24 -16.87 3.19
CA TYR A 97 -6.34 -16.14 2.32
C TYR A 97 -5.03 -15.98 3.08
N LYS A 98 -3.90 -16.12 2.36
CA LYS A 98 -2.61 -15.77 2.95
C LYS A 98 -2.56 -14.26 3.20
N ASP A 99 -1.93 -13.84 4.29
CA ASP A 99 -1.89 -12.45 4.78
C ASP A 99 -1.16 -11.43 3.88
N HIS A 100 -0.79 -11.84 2.66
CA HIS A 100 -0.31 -10.94 1.61
C HIS A 100 -1.30 -10.81 0.44
N ILE A 101 -2.49 -11.39 0.57
CA ILE A 101 -3.61 -11.25 -0.37
C ILE A 101 -4.57 -10.21 0.21
N ALA A 102 -4.69 -9.07 -0.45
CA ALA A 102 -5.55 -7.99 0.01
C ALA A 102 -7.03 -8.41 -0.02
N VAL A 103 -7.70 -8.29 1.13
CA VAL A 103 -9.14 -8.48 1.28
C VAL A 103 -9.73 -7.15 1.73
N ALA A 104 -10.58 -6.54 0.89
CA ALA A 104 -11.14 -5.21 1.16
C ALA A 104 -11.77 -5.14 2.57
N GLY A 105 -11.37 -4.13 3.36
CA GLY A 105 -11.87 -3.87 4.71
C GLY A 105 -11.30 -4.76 5.82
N ILE A 106 -10.35 -5.65 5.52
CA ILE A 106 -9.70 -6.55 6.49
C ILE A 106 -8.22 -6.14 6.64
N PRO A 107 -7.67 -6.06 7.87
CA PRO A 107 -6.26 -5.80 8.09
C PRO A 107 -5.36 -6.82 7.40
N MET A 108 -4.19 -6.38 6.94
CA MET A 108 -3.20 -7.19 6.23
C MET A 108 -1.81 -6.75 6.69
N SER A 109 -0.96 -7.67 7.19
CA SER A 109 0.35 -7.29 7.74
C SER A 109 1.55 -7.96 7.08
N PHE A 110 1.32 -8.87 6.12
CA PHE A 110 2.37 -9.70 5.53
C PHE A 110 3.17 -10.50 6.59
N GLY A 111 2.61 -10.69 7.79
CA GLY A 111 3.34 -11.25 8.93
C GLY A 111 4.58 -10.45 9.35
N SER A 112 4.62 -9.14 9.09
CA SER A 112 5.76 -8.26 9.39
C SER A 112 5.32 -6.96 10.06
N PHE A 113 6.06 -6.55 11.09
CA PHE A 113 5.87 -5.25 11.75
C PHE A 113 6.03 -4.05 10.80
N ALA A 114 6.79 -4.20 9.71
CA ALA A 114 7.01 -3.13 8.74
C ALA A 114 5.74 -2.75 7.95
N LEU A 115 4.76 -3.67 7.90
CA LEU A 115 3.51 -3.52 7.16
C LEU A 115 2.28 -3.68 8.06
N GLU A 116 2.47 -3.74 9.39
CA GLU A 116 1.39 -3.81 10.35
C GLU A 116 0.76 -2.41 10.53
N GLY A 117 -0.49 -2.24 10.08
CA GLY A 117 -1.24 -0.98 10.12
C GLY A 117 -2.64 -1.09 9.57
#